data_AF-A0A9N9BL99-F1
#
_entry.id   AF-A0A9N9BL99-F1
#
_cell.length_a   1.000
_cell.length_b   1.000
_cell.length_c   1.000
_cell.angle_alpha   90.00
_cell.angle_beta   90.00
_cell.angle_gamma   90.00
#
_symmetry.space_group_name_H-M   'P 1'
#
loop_
_entity.id
_entity.type
_entity.pdbx_description
1 polymer ?
#
loop_
_entity_poly.entity_id
_entity_poly.type
_entity_poly.pdbx_seq_one_letter_code
_entity_poly.pdbx_strand_id
1 'polypeptide(L)' 'MDEIQSNSNFRNWFVENVKIVSICTLLSCPDIEALNILSSQIANFKIFMAPFSEKAKIRIYYGSIINMFIEDIPQFIIQ' A
#
# COMPACT_ATOMS: atom_id res chain seq x y z
N MET A 1 12.48 2.90 -2.11
CA MET A 1 13.46 2.22 -2.99
C MET A 1 14.18 1.07 -2.30
N ASP A 2 14.34 1.12 -0.97
CA ASP A 2 14.99 0.05 -0.18
C ASP A 2 14.34 -1.33 -0.33
N GLU A 3 13.01 -1.45 -0.46
CA GLU A 3 12.32 -2.73 -0.66
C GLU A 3 12.76 -3.46 -1.94
N ILE A 4 12.90 -2.76 -3.06
CA ILE A 4 13.20 -3.37 -4.37
C ILE A 4 14.63 -3.92 -4.41
N GLN A 5 15.55 -3.29 -3.66
CA GLN A 5 16.95 -3.71 -3.59
C GLN A 5 17.19 -4.78 -2.52
N SER A 6 16.47 -4.72 -1.39
CA SER A 6 16.66 -5.65 -0.26
C SER A 6 15.82 -6.93 -0.35
N ASN A 7 14.72 -6.92 -1.10
CA ASN A 7 13.79 -8.04 -1.17
C ASN A 7 13.61 -8.50 -2.62
N SER A 8 14.38 -9.52 -2.99
CA SER A 8 14.33 -10.14 -4.33
C SER A 8 12.96 -10.74 -4.66
N ASN A 9 12.23 -11.26 -3.67
CA ASN A 9 10.88 -11.78 -3.86
C ASN A 9 9.90 -10.65 -4.21
N PHE A 10 10.02 -9.51 -3.52
CA PHE A 10 9.24 -8.32 -3.86
C PHE A 10 9.59 -7.79 -5.24
N ARG A 11 10.86 -7.77 -5.61
CA ARG A 11 11.28 -7.34 -6.95
C ARG A 11 10.69 -8.22 -8.05
N ASN A 12 10.77 -9.54 -7.92
CA ASN A 12 10.22 -10.47 -8.91
C ASN A 12 8.70 -10.31 -9.01
N TRP A 13 8.02 -10.28 -7.87
CA TRP A 13 6.58 -10.04 -7.81
C TRP A 13 6.19 -8.68 -8.40
N PHE A 14 6.96 -7.62 -8.14
CA PHE A 14 6.69 -6.27 -8.65
C PHE A 14 6.77 -6.22 -10.18
N VAL A 15 7.76 -6.88 -10.78
CA VAL A 15 7.91 -6.94 -12.24
C VAL A 15 6.76 -7.71 -12.89
N GLU A 16 6.32 -8.81 -12.27
CA GLU A 16 5.17 -9.59 -12.75
C GLU A 16 3.84 -8.83 -12.64
N ASN A 17 3.70 -7.99 -11.61
CA ASN A 17 2.45 -7.32 -11.25
C ASN A 17 2.47 -5.80 -11.51
N VAL A 18 3.38 -5.31 -12.36
CA VAL A 18 3.66 -3.87 -12.53
C VAL A 18 2.41 -3.05 -12.84
N LYS A 19 1.47 -3.59 -13.63
CA LYS A 19 0.22 -2.91 -14.00
C LYS A 19 -0.66 -2.62 -12.78
N ILE A 20 -0.87 -3.63 -11.94
CA ILE A 20 -1.68 -3.52 -10.72
C ILE A 20 -0.98 -2.60 -9.73
N VAL A 21 0.34 -2.74 -9.57
CA VAL A 21 1.12 -1.87 -8.69
C VAL A 21 1.03 -0.40 -9.13
N SER A 22 1.11 -0.11 -10.43
CA SER A 22 0.94 1.25 -10.94
C SER A 22 -0.45 1.82 -10.68
N ILE A 23 -1.51 1.01 -10.87
CA ILE A 23 -2.88 1.42 -10.57
C ILE A 23 -3.04 1.73 -9.08
N CYS A 24 -2.62 0.81 -8.20
CA CYS A 24 -2.65 1.02 -6.76
C CYS A 24 -1.80 2.23 -6.33
N THR A 25 -0.66 2.47 -6.98
CA THR A 25 0.17 3.64 -6.70
C THR A 25 -0.55 4.95 -7.07
N LEU A 26 -1.24 4.98 -8.21
CA LEU A 26 -2.03 6.14 -8.61
C LEU A 26 -3.22 6.38 -7.68
N LEU A 27 -3.91 5.32 -7.29
CA LEU A 27 -5.00 5.38 -6.30
C LEU A 27 -4.49 5.78 -4.91
N SER A 28 -3.22 5.47 -4.61
CA SER A 28 -2.59 5.85 -3.34
C SER A 28 -2.28 7.32 -3.18
N CYS A 29 -2.33 8.09 -4.28
CA CYS A 29 -2.11 9.53 -4.23
C CYS A 29 -3.22 10.24 -3.42
N PRO A 30 -4.52 10.03 -3.70
CA PRO A 30 -5.59 10.54 -2.87
C PRO A 30 -5.85 9.70 -1.61
N ASP A 31 -5.66 8.38 -1.66
CA ASP A 31 -5.97 7.47 -0.55
C ASP A 31 -4.91 6.38 -0.40
N ILE A 32 -4.00 6.57 0.57
CA ILE A 32 -2.88 5.67 0.82
C ILE A 32 -3.30 4.23 1.15
N GLU A 33 -4.55 3.99 1.53
CA GLU A 33 -5.10 2.68 1.82
C GLU A 33 -5.16 1.78 0.57
N ALA A 34 -5.16 2.38 -0.63
CA ALA A 34 -5.01 1.64 -1.88
C ALA A 34 -3.70 0.84 -1.99
N LEU A 35 -2.64 1.22 -1.25
CA LEU A 35 -1.41 0.40 -1.14
C LEU A 35 -1.58 -0.80 -0.22
N ASN A 36 -2.44 -0.73 0.80
CA ASN A 36 -2.74 -1.86 1.67
C ASN A 36 -3.42 -3.00 0.91
N ILE A 37 -4.21 -2.68 -0.12
CA ILE A 37 -4.86 -3.65 -1.02
C ILE A 37 -3.83 -4.64 -1.60
N LEU A 38 -2.64 -4.18 -1.97
CA LEU A 38 -1.57 -5.04 -2.50
C LEU A 38 -1.05 -6.08 -1.50
N SER A 39 -1.24 -5.86 -0.20
CA SER A 39 -0.76 -6.74 0.87
C SER A 39 -1.88 -7.52 1.59
N SER A 40 -3.13 -7.11 1.38
CA SER A 40 -4.32 -7.59 2.08
C SER A 40 -4.78 -9.01 1.70
N GLN A 41 -4.15 -9.64 0.71
CA GLN A 41 -4.47 -10.99 0.22
C GLN A 41 -5.96 -11.16 -0.19
N ILE A 42 -6.56 -10.10 -0.74
CA ILE A 42 -7.98 -10.11 -1.16
C ILE A 42 -8.24 -11.30 -2.08
N ALA A 43 -9.27 -12.08 -1.70
CA ALA A 43 -9.76 -13.25 -2.42
C ALA A 43 -8.66 -14.27 -2.79
N ASN A 44 -7.57 -14.34 -2.01
CA ASN A 44 -6.45 -15.27 -2.21
C ASN A 44 -5.75 -15.12 -3.57
N PHE A 45 -5.93 -13.97 -4.24
CA PHE A 45 -5.29 -13.70 -5.51
C PHE A 45 -3.83 -13.33 -5.29
N LYS A 46 -2.93 -14.00 -6.03
CA LYS A 46 -1.47 -13.76 -5.97
C LYS A 46 -1.07 -12.30 -6.29
N ILE A 47 -1.91 -11.59 -7.06
CA ILE A 47 -1.75 -10.16 -7.39
C ILE A 47 -1.96 -9.23 -6.18
N PHE A 48 -2.55 -9.70 -5.08
CA PHE A 48 -2.74 -8.97 -3.82
C PHE A 48 -1.96 -9.59 -2.65
N MET A 49 -0.99 -10.44 -2.97
CA MET A 49 -0.07 -11.07 -2.02
C MET A 49 1.34 -10.50 -2.18
N ALA A 50 1.46 -9.18 -2.24
CA ALA A 50 2.75 -8.52 -2.34
C ALA A 50 3.64 -8.93 -1.14
N PRO A 51 4.83 -9.50 -1.38
CA PRO A 51 5.71 -9.95 -0.32
C PRO A 51 6.48 -8.76 0.26
N PHE A 52 5.76 -7.76 0.78
CA PHE A 52 6.36 -6.60 1.43
C PHE A 52 7.19 -7.02 2.63
N SER A 53 8.29 -6.28 2.86
CA SER A 53 9.01 -6.41 4.12
C SER A 53 8.14 -5.92 5.28
N GLU A 54 8.41 -6.40 6.50
CA GLU A 54 7.71 -5.90 7.69
C GLU A 54 7.86 -4.39 7.86
N LYS A 55 9.00 -3.80 7.44
CA LYS A 55 9.19 -2.34 7.46
C LYS A 55 8.25 -1.62 6.49
N ALA A 56 8.02 -2.16 5.29
CA ALA A 56 7.04 -1.61 4.36
C ALA A 56 5.63 -1.66 4.94
N LYS A 57 5.22 -2.82 5.45
CA LYS A 57 3.88 -2.99 6.03
C LYS A 57 3.64 -2.00 7.15
N ILE A 58 4.61 -1.83 8.05
CA ILE A 58 4.54 -0.84 9.13
C ILE A 58 4.38 0.58 8.57
N ARG A 59 5.15 0.97 7.54
CA ARG A 59 5.02 2.30 6.92
C ARG A 59 3.65 2.52 6.29
N ILE A 60 3.13 1.54 5.55
CA ILE A 60 1.80 1.65 4.90
C ILE A 60 0.71 1.71 5.97
N TYR A 61 0.83 0.92 7.04
CA TYR A 61 -0.11 0.92 8.16
C TYR A 61 -0.16 2.27 8.88
N TYR A 62 0.99 2.82 9.28
CA TYR A 62 1.04 4.16 9.90
C TYR A 62 0.59 5.26 8.94
N GLY A 63 0.91 5.14 7.65
CA GLY A 63 0.42 6.06 6.62
C GLY A 63 -1.10 6.05 6.54
N SER A 64 -1.73 4.87 6.57
CA SER A 64 -3.19 4.72 6.52
C SER A 64 -3.86 5.31 7.76
N ILE A 65 -3.28 5.07 8.94
CA ILE A 65 -3.75 5.70 10.19
C ILE A 65 -3.69 7.22 10.10
N ILE A 66 -2.58 7.79 9.62
CA ILE A 66 -2.43 9.25 9.47
C ILE A 66 -3.44 9.79 8.44
N ASN A 67 -3.66 9.07 7.33
CA ASN A 67 -4.62 9.47 6.31
C ASN A 67 -6.04 9.53 6.87
N MET A 68 -6.45 8.51 7.62
CA MET A 68 -7.74 8.48 8.32
C MET A 68 -7.88 9.68 9.27
N PHE A 69 -6.87 9.97 10.08
CA PHE A 69 -6.91 11.14 10.96
C PHE A 69 -6.99 12.47 10.19
N ILE A 70 -6.25 12.65 9.10
CA ILE A 70 -6.28 13.88 8.29
C ILE A 70 -7.61 14.03 7.55
N GLU A 71 -8.23 12.93 7.12
CA GLU A 71 -9.53 12.94 6.46
C GLU A 71 -10.66 13.23 7.45
N ASP A 72 -10.54 12.72 8.67
CA ASP A 72 -11.55 12.86 9.72
C ASP A 72 -11.42 14.19 10.50
N ILE A 73 -10.21 14.74 10.72
CA ILE A 73 -9.99 16.01 11.45
C ILE A 73 -10.81 17.19 10.87
N PRO A 74 -10.86 17.42 9.54
CA PRO A 74 -11.70 18.45 8.94
C PRO A 74 -13.20 18.20 9.19
N GLN A 75 -13.65 16.93 9.16
CA GLN A 75 -15.05 16.59 9.44
C GLN A 75 -15.43 16.90 10.90
N PHE A 76 -14.48 16.86 11.83
CA PHE A 76 -14.68 17.27 13.23
C PHE A 76 -14.57 18.79 13.47
N ILE A 77 -13.90 19.54 12.58
CA ILE A 77 -13.78 21.01 12.68
C ILE A 77 -14.99 21.72 12.06
N ILE A 78 -15.65 21.10 11.08
CA ILE A 78 -16.94 21.57 10.57
C ILE A 78 -18.04 21.15 11.56
N GLN A 79 -18.14 21.88 12.67
CA GLN A 79 -19.30 21.88 13.56
C GLN A 79 -19.76 23.31 13.83
#